data_AF-A0A970R6P0-F1
#
_entry.id   AF-A0A970R6P0-F1
#
_cell.length_a   1.000
_cell.length_b   1.000
_cell.length_c   1.000
_cell.angle_alpha   90.00
_cell.angle_beta   90.00
_cell.angle_gamma   90.00
#
_symmetry.space_group_name_H-M   'P 1'
#
loop_
_entity.id
_entity.type
_entity.pdbx_description
1 polymer ?
#
loop_
_entity_poly.entity_id
_entity_poly.type
_entity_poly.pdbx_seq_one_letter_code
_entity_poly.pdbx_strand_id
1 'polypeptide(L)'
;MSDTQNTHVTGYRFSILIWVDLLILTLLTIEVAQFDFQSLTVIVALVIATIKSYLVGTHFMHLKFENKFLKAVVIGVGVLFLAVLIVLFSDYLFY
;
A
#
# COMPACT_ATOMS: atom_id res chain seq x y z
N MET A 1 5.51 -31.19 37.65
CA MET A 1 4.51 -30.88 36.61
C MET A 1 4.42 -29.36 36.55
N SER A 2 5.20 -28.74 35.69
CA SER A 2 5.27 -27.28 35.54
C SER A 2 5.16 -26.99 34.05
N ASP A 3 3.94 -26.65 33.64
CA ASP A 3 3.59 -26.30 32.27
C ASP A 3 4.28 -24.99 31.89
N THR A 4 5.33 -25.08 31.08
CA THR A 4 5.94 -23.96 30.38
C THR A 4 4.92 -23.45 29.38
N GLN A 5 4.17 -22.41 29.76
CA GLN A 5 3.31 -21.63 28.89
C GLN A 5 4.17 -20.96 27.80
N ASN A 6 4.38 -21.69 26.69
CA ASN A 6 4.92 -21.17 25.46
C ASN A 6 3.93 -20.15 24.92
N THR A 7 4.14 -18.88 25.27
CA THR A 7 3.41 -17.75 24.71
C THR A 7 3.58 -17.78 23.20
N HIS A 8 2.59 -18.35 22.49
CA HIS A 8 2.42 -18.24 21.05
C HIS A 8 2.14 -16.77 20.69
N VAL A 9 3.15 -15.91 20.83
CA VAL A 9 3.11 -14.55 20.30
C VAL A 9 3.37 -14.69 18.80
N THR A 10 2.35 -15.13 18.07
CA THR A 10 2.35 -15.11 16.61
C THR A 10 2.49 -13.66 16.15
N GLY A 11 3.73 -13.25 15.88
CA GLY A 11 4.10 -12.33 14.81
C GLY A 11 3.52 -10.91 14.77
N TYR A 12 2.86 -10.39 15.80
CA TYR A 12 2.27 -9.03 15.76
C TYR A 12 3.30 -7.92 15.49
N ARG A 13 4.57 -8.18 15.80
CA ARG A 13 5.70 -7.29 15.52
C ARG A 13 5.84 -6.97 14.03
N PHE A 14 5.58 -7.93 13.15
CA PHE A 14 5.68 -7.72 11.71
C PHE A 14 4.59 -6.76 11.24
N SER A 15 3.33 -7.00 11.61
CA SER A 15 2.16 -6.14 11.38
C SER A 15 2.37 -4.69 11.83
N ILE A 16 2.97 -4.52 13.02
CA ILE A 16 3.30 -3.20 13.59
C ILE A 16 4.39 -2.47 12.80
N LEU A 17 5.44 -3.16 12.35
CA LEU A 17 6.50 -2.54 11.56
C LEU A 17 5.96 -1.97 10.25
N ILE A 18 5.07 -2.69 9.57
CA ILE A 18 4.43 -2.19 8.34
C ILE A 18 3.53 -1.00 8.64
N TRP A 19 2.78 -1.05 9.74
CA TRP A 19 1.90 0.04 10.12
C TRP A 19 2.70 1.35 10.30
N VAL A 20 3.89 1.25 10.89
CA VAL A 20 4.82 2.38 11.00
C VAL A 20 5.35 2.82 9.62
N ASP A 21 5.75 1.87 8.76
CA ASP A 21 6.15 2.19 7.38
C ASP A 21 5.06 2.94 6.62
N LEU A 22 3.80 2.50 6.71
CA LEU A 22 2.66 3.17 6.08
C LEU A 22 2.44 4.59 6.60
N LEU A 23 2.67 4.83 7.90
CA LEU A 23 2.62 6.17 8.47
C LEU A 23 3.73 7.06 7.90
N ILE A 24 4.97 6.54 7.81
CA ILE A 24 6.10 7.26 7.23
C ILE A 24 5.82 7.63 5.77
N LEU A 25 5.34 6.68 4.96
CA LEU A 25 4.96 6.94 3.57
C LEU A 25 3.85 8.01 3.45
N THR A 26 2.92 8.04 4.42
CA THR A 26 1.84 9.04 4.45
C THR A 26 2.38 10.43 4.76
N LEU A 27 3.28 10.56 5.74
CA LEU A 27 3.94 11.82 6.07
C LEU A 27 4.76 12.34 4.88
N LEU A 28 5.50 11.45 4.22
CA LEU A 28 6.28 11.78 3.03
C LEU A 28 5.39 12.28 1.89
N THR A 29 4.18 11.72 1.73
CA THR A 29 3.21 12.21 0.74
C THR A 29 2.74 13.63 1.07
N ILE A 30 2.49 13.92 2.35
CA ILE A 30 2.07 15.27 2.80
C ILE A 30 3.20 16.28 2.58
N GLU A 31 4.44 15.91 2.86
CA GLU A 31 5.60 16.78 2.61
C GLU A 31 5.80 17.04 1.11
N VAL A 32 5.76 16.00 0.28
CA VAL A 32 5.86 16.13 -1.18
C VAL A 32 4.73 17.00 -1.74
N ALA A 33 3.51 16.84 -1.24
CA ALA A 33 2.36 17.65 -1.68
C ALA A 33 2.50 19.14 -1.31
N GLN A 34 3.34 19.49 -0.33
CA GLN A 34 3.64 20.89 0.00
C GLN A 34 4.74 21.49 -0.90
N PHE A 35 5.55 20.65 -1.56
CA PHE A 35 6.51 21.11 -2.56
C PHE A 35 5.82 21.20 -3.93
N ASP A 36 5.52 22.43 -4.34
CA ASP A 36 4.71 22.75 -5.51
C ASP A 36 5.51 22.68 -6.84
N PHE A 37 6.08 21.50 -7.13
CA PHE A 37 6.66 21.19 -8.44
C PHE A 37 5.57 20.69 -9.39
N GLN A 38 4.53 21.50 -9.62
CA GLN A 38 3.39 21.33 -10.54
C GLN A 38 3.16 19.90 -11.11
N SER A 39 3.97 19.44 -12.07
CA SER A 39 3.82 18.13 -12.71
C SER A 39 4.63 17.00 -12.03
N LEU A 40 5.80 17.30 -11.48
CA LEU A 40 6.62 16.34 -10.73
C LEU A 40 5.96 15.90 -9.42
N THR A 41 5.23 16.79 -8.75
CA THR A 41 4.51 16.48 -7.50
C THR A 41 3.49 15.35 -7.71
N VAL A 42 2.77 15.35 -8.84
CA VAL A 42 1.79 14.31 -9.18
C VAL A 42 2.45 12.95 -9.38
N ILE A 43 3.58 12.93 -10.10
CA ILE A 43 4.35 11.69 -10.37
C ILE A 43 4.83 11.09 -9.05
N VAL A 44 5.41 11.92 -8.16
CA VAL A 44 5.93 11.44 -6.87
C VAL A 44 4.80 10.96 -5.97
N ALA A 45 3.67 11.68 -5.91
CA ALA A 45 2.49 11.26 -5.14
C ALA A 45 1.95 9.89 -5.60
N LEU A 46 1.93 9.63 -6.91
CA LEU A 46 1.50 8.35 -7.48
C LEU A 46 2.44 7.18 -7.17
N VAL A 47 3.75 7.41 -7.21
CA VAL A 47 4.75 6.41 -6.83
C VAL A 47 4.57 6.02 -5.36
N ILE A 48 4.43 7.00 -4.47
CA ILE A 48 4.24 6.74 -3.04
C ILE A 48 2.92 6.01 -2.78
N ALA A 49 1.84 6.41 -3.46
CA ALA A 49 0.54 5.75 -3.36
C ALA A 49 0.61 4.28 -3.80
N THR A 50 1.37 3.98 -4.85
CA THR A 50 1.56 2.60 -5.34
C THR A 50 2.31 1.75 -4.33
N ILE A 51 3.41 2.26 -3.76
CA ILE A 51 4.19 1.54 -2.74
C ILE A 51 3.33 1.28 -1.49
N LYS A 52 2.58 2.29 -1.04
CA LYS A 52 1.67 2.18 0.11
C LYS A 52 0.61 1.09 -0.12
N SER A 53 -0.02 1.09 -1.30
CA SER A 53 -1.03 0.10 -1.68
C SER A 53 -0.45 -1.33 -1.78
N TYR A 54 0.75 -1.47 -2.36
CA TYR A 54 1.46 -2.75 -2.44
C TYR A 54 1.75 -3.33 -1.05
N LEU A 55 2.21 -2.48 -0.13
CA LEU A 55 2.59 -2.90 1.22
C LEU A 55 1.36 -3.31 2.05
N VAL A 56 0.24 -2.59 1.93
CA VAL A 56 -1.06 -2.99 2.50
C VAL A 56 -1.52 -4.32 1.93
N GLY A 57 -1.47 -4.49 0.61
CA GLY A 57 -1.93 -5.70 -0.06
C GLY A 57 -1.09 -6.95 0.25
N THR A 58 0.22 -6.81 0.47
CA THR A 58 1.09 -7.94 0.80
C THR A 58 1.13 -8.29 2.28
N HIS A 59 1.00 -7.31 3.19
CA HIS A 59 1.18 -7.56 4.61
C HIS A 59 -0.09 -7.46 5.48
N PHE A 60 -1.04 -6.57 5.19
CA PHE A 60 -2.28 -6.45 5.97
C PHE A 60 -3.34 -7.45 5.54
N MET A 61 -3.44 -7.70 4.24
CA MET A 61 -4.10 -8.91 3.77
C MET A 61 -3.12 -10.06 4.00
N HIS A 62 -3.46 -10.96 4.92
CA HIS A 62 -2.80 -12.25 5.13
C HIS A 62 -3.01 -13.17 3.90
N LEU A 63 -2.65 -12.68 2.71
CA LEU A 63 -2.86 -13.31 1.41
C LEU A 63 -1.94 -14.50 1.20
N LYS A 64 -0.90 -14.61 2.04
CA LYS A 64 0.02 -15.74 1.99
C LYS A 64 -0.61 -17.04 2.49
N PHE A 65 -1.74 -17.03 3.20
CA PHE A 65 -2.17 -18.22 3.94
C PHE A 65 -3.48 -18.92 3.54
N GLU A 66 -4.52 -18.30 2.94
CA GLU A 66 -5.79 -19.06 2.82
C GLU A 66 -6.66 -18.87 1.56
N ASN A 67 -6.68 -17.73 0.83
CA ASN A 67 -7.74 -17.51 -0.18
C ASN A 67 -7.26 -16.97 -1.53
N LYS A 68 -7.23 -17.85 -2.55
CA LYS A 68 -7.04 -17.49 -3.97
C LYS A 68 -8.02 -16.41 -4.46
N PHE A 69 -9.20 -16.34 -3.85
CA PHE A 69 -10.23 -15.33 -4.12
C PHE A 69 -9.75 -13.90 -3.78
N LEU A 70 -9.15 -13.69 -2.60
CA LEU A 70 -8.63 -12.38 -2.22
C LEU A 70 -7.50 -11.93 -3.14
N LYS A 71 -6.65 -12.86 -3.59
CA LYS A 71 -5.59 -12.56 -4.55
C LYS A 71 -6.17 -12.11 -5.90
N ALA A 72 -7.23 -12.78 -6.37
CA ALA A 72 -7.92 -12.39 -7.60
C ALA A 72 -8.58 -11.01 -7.48
N VAL A 73 -9.20 -10.70 -6.34
CA VAL A 73 -9.81 -9.39 -6.08
C VAL A 73 -8.76 -8.28 -6.03
N VAL A 74 -7.64 -8.48 -5.33
CA VAL A 74 -6.54 -7.48 -5.28
C VAL A 74 -5.95 -7.21 -6.65
N ILE A 75 -5.73 -8.26 -7.46
CA ILE A 75 -5.28 -8.11 -8.84
C ILE A 75 -6.34 -7.37 -9.66
N GLY A 76 -7.62 -7.71 -9.52
CA GLY A 76 -8.72 -7.03 -10.21
C GLY A 76 -8.80 -5.55 -9.87
N VAL A 77 -8.69 -5.19 -8.58
CA VAL A 77 -8.67 -3.79 -8.12
C VAL A 77 -7.40 -3.08 -8.61
N GLY A 78 -6.24 -3.76 -8.62
CA GLY A 78 -5.00 -3.20 -9.15
C GLY A 78 -5.09 -2.88 -10.66
N VAL A 79 -5.70 -3.76 -11.45
CA VAL A 79 -5.95 -3.53 -12.89
C VAL A 79 -6.94 -2.39 -13.11
N LEU A 80 -8.03 -2.35 -12.33
CA LEU A 80 -9.00 -1.24 -12.37
C LEU A 80 -8.32 0.10 -12.04
N PHE A 81 -7.48 0.12 -10.99
CA PHE A 81 -6.72 1.30 -10.59
C PHE A 81 -5.78 1.76 -11.70
N LEU A 82 -5.07 0.84 -12.35
CA LEU A 82 -4.21 1.15 -13.50
C LEU A 82 -5.01 1.76 -14.67
N ALA A 83 -6.20 1.22 -14.95
CA ALA A 83 -7.09 1.76 -15.98
C ALA A 83 -7.54 3.19 -15.66
N VAL A 84 -7.90 3.47 -14.40
CA VAL A 84 -8.24 4.83 -13.94
C VAL A 84 -7.04 5.77 -14.09
N LEU A 85 -5.82 5.32 -13.77
CA LEU A 85 -4.62 6.14 -13.98
C LEU A 85 -4.42 6.49 -15.46
N ILE A 86 -4.57 5.53 -16.37
CA ILE A 86 -4.42 5.79 -17.81
C ILE A 86 -5.42 6.84 -18.30
N VAL A 87 -6.68 6.74 -17.85
CA VAL A 87 -7.72 7.73 -18.19
C VAL A 87 -7.37 9.10 -17.62
N LEU A 88 -6.92 9.18 -16.38
CA LEU A 88 -6.60 10.43 -15.70
C LEU A 88 -5.36 11.13 -16.31
N PHE A 89 -4.33 10.36 -16.66
CA PHE A 89 -3.17 10.89 -17.39
C PHE A 89 -3.53 11.33 -18.80
N SER A 90 -4.42 10.60 -19.48
CA SER A 90 -4.92 11.01 -20.79
C SER A 90 -5.62 12.36 -20.69
N ASP A 91 -6.54 12.53 -19.74
CA ASP A 91 -7.27 13.79 -19.55
C ASP A 91 -6.33 14.96 -19.19
N TYR A 92 -5.35 14.73 -18.31
CA TYR A 92 -4.33 15.73 -17.95
C TYR A 92 -3.41 16.12 -19.12
N LEU A 93 -3.16 15.22 -20.07
CA LEU A 93 -2.34 15.49 -21.26
C LEU A 93 -3.10 16.26 -22.37
N PHE A 94 -4.42 16.24 -22.34
CA PHE A 94 -5.28 16.89 -23.34
C PHE A 94 -5.75 18.31 -22.93
N TYR A 95 -5.29 18.82 -21.78
CA TYR A 95 -5.49 20.19 -21.30
C TYR A 95 -4.14 20.88 -21.08
#